data_AF-A0A7C1PUP1-F1
#
_entry.id   AF-A0A7C1PUP1-F1
#
_cell.length_a   1.000
_cell.length_b   1.000
_cell.length_c   1.000
_cell.angle_alpha   90.00
_cell.angle_beta   90.00
_cell.angle_gamma   90.00
#
_symmetry.space_group_name_H-M   'P 1'
#
loop_
_entity.id
_entity.type
_entity.pdbx_description
1 polymer ?
#
loop_
_entity_poly.entity_id
_entity_poly.type
_entity_poly.pdbx_seq_one_letter_code
_entity_poly.pdbx_strand_id
1 'polypeptide(L)'
;MEPVLLYTLLSLGGIGFILGAVLAFASKSFAVIVNPMVENVLDILPGVNCGGCGYAGCAAYAGAVATKGISSTLCAPGGQDVVQKISKLLGLEVISTVKKVAYLHCAGSRDKAKDKYIYYGIENCQMAALLGGGQKACDYGCLGFGDCVNVCKFDALHMSEDGLPVVDREKCTACGACVRICPKHLFDLLPDIVTIYLACSSQDRGKVVKNVCSVGSIGCGICVKVTESDAIEMKDNLPSIDYDASPNLILAHYKCPTNSYIDLVPKRSHMNIDTNCKGHEKCVEVCPVKDCITGEPGKIHHIDPKKCIGCGLCFGVCPEKAIHVVGA
;
A
#
# COMPACT_ATOMS: atom_id res chain seq x y z
N MET A 1 28.71 54.77 -43.59
CA MET A 1 28.60 53.38 -43.09
C MET A 1 29.44 52.53 -44.03
N GLU A 2 30.39 51.74 -43.53
CA GLU A 2 31.13 50.84 -44.41
C GLU A 2 30.14 49.89 -45.12
N PRO A 3 30.34 49.62 -46.41
CA PRO A 3 29.45 48.73 -47.17
C PRO A 3 29.33 47.35 -46.51
N VAL A 4 30.40 46.88 -45.87
CA VAL A 4 30.43 45.65 -45.07
C VAL A 4 29.38 45.68 -43.95
N LEU A 5 29.33 46.76 -43.16
CA LEU A 5 28.38 46.89 -42.04
C LEU A 5 26.92 46.90 -42.52
N LEU A 6 26.66 47.53 -43.66
CA LEU A 6 25.33 47.57 -44.28
C LEU A 6 24.89 46.18 -44.74
N TYR A 7 25.78 45.42 -45.39
CA TYR A 7 25.47 44.05 -45.80
C TYR A 7 25.26 43.11 -44.61
N THR A 8 26.03 43.25 -43.54
CA THR A 8 25.84 42.46 -42.31
C THR A 8 24.48 42.75 -41.66
N LEU A 9 24.09 44.01 -41.53
CA LEU A 9 22.78 44.41 -40.99
C LEU A 9 21.62 43.87 -41.83
N LEU A 10 21.71 43.99 -43.16
CA LEU A 10 20.65 43.54 -44.07
C LEU A 10 20.53 42.01 -44.09
N SER A 11 21.66 41.29 -44.08
CA SER A 11 21.65 39.82 -44.11
C SER A 11 21.15 39.21 -42.80
N LEU A 12 21.64 39.64 -41.65
CA LEU A 12 21.16 39.17 -40.34
C LEU A 12 19.71 39.60 -40.08
N GLY A 13 19.36 40.85 -40.41
CA GLY A 13 18.00 41.36 -40.27
C GLY A 13 17.02 40.62 -41.18
N GLY A 14 17.41 40.37 -42.44
CA GLY A 14 16.61 39.63 -43.41
C GLY A 14 16.38 38.17 -43.00
N ILE A 15 17.43 37.46 -42.59
CA ILE A 15 17.31 36.08 -42.11
C ILE A 15 16.44 36.02 -40.85
N GLY A 16 16.64 36.94 -39.89
CA GLY A 16 15.83 37.02 -38.68
C GLY A 16 14.35 37.28 -38.96
N PHE A 17 14.07 38.19 -39.89
CA PHE A 17 12.70 38.49 -40.32
C PHE A 17 12.04 37.28 -41.00
N ILE A 18 12.75 36.60 -41.90
CA ILE A 18 12.23 35.42 -42.61
C ILE A 18 11.96 34.29 -41.62
N LEU A 19 12.91 33.96 -40.74
CA LEU A 19 12.73 32.90 -39.74
C LEU A 19 11.61 33.24 -38.74
N GLY A 20 11.52 34.49 -38.30
CA GLY A 20 10.44 34.97 -37.44
C GLY A 20 9.07 34.88 -38.11
N ALA A 21 8.95 35.27 -39.38
CA ALA A 21 7.71 35.17 -40.15
C ALA A 21 7.28 33.70 -40.35
N VAL A 22 8.23 32.81 -40.65
CA VAL A 22 7.97 31.37 -40.77
C VAL A 22 7.50 30.77 -39.44
N LEU A 23 8.15 31.11 -38.32
CA LEU A 23 7.74 30.65 -36.99
C LEU A 23 6.37 31.19 -36.59
N ALA A 24 6.06 32.46 -36.87
CA ALA A 24 4.75 33.04 -36.59
C ALA A 24 3.65 32.38 -37.43
N PHE A 25 3.92 32.13 -38.73
CA PHE A 25 2.99 31.41 -39.60
C PHE A 25 2.76 29.97 -39.14
N ALA A 26 3.84 29.26 -38.80
CA ALA A 26 3.76 27.90 -38.27
C ALA A 26 2.98 27.86 -36.94
N SER A 27 3.29 28.76 -36.01
CA SER A 27 2.59 28.86 -34.71
C SER A 27 1.09 29.08 -34.88
N LYS A 28 0.68 29.94 -35.82
CA LYS A 28 -0.75 30.20 -36.06
C LYS A 28 -1.44 29.07 -36.83
N SER A 29 -0.77 28.47 -37.82
CA SER A 29 -1.34 27.40 -38.64
C SER A 29 -1.46 26.07 -37.89
N PHE A 30 -0.54 25.81 -36.95
CA PHE A 30 -0.54 24.61 -36.11
C PHE A 30 -1.01 24.90 -34.68
N ALA A 31 -1.71 26.03 -34.45
CA ALA A 31 -2.31 26.33 -33.16
C ALA A 31 -3.37 25.28 -32.82
N VAL A 32 -3.07 24.41 -31.86
CA VAL A 32 -4.01 23.41 -31.38
C VAL A 32 -4.99 24.10 -30.43
N ILE A 33 -6.28 24.06 -30.76
CA ILE A 33 -7.35 24.54 -29.86
C ILE A 33 -7.40 23.56 -28.69
N VAL A 34 -6.79 23.96 -27.56
CA VAL A 34 -6.87 23.21 -26.32
C VAL A 34 -8.30 23.36 -25.80
N ASN A 35 -8.99 22.23 -25.61
CA ASN A 35 -10.31 22.25 -24.98
C ASN A 35 -10.14 22.86 -23.58
N PRO A 36 -10.82 23.97 -23.24
CA PRO A 36 -10.64 24.68 -21.96
C PRO A 36 -10.92 23.77 -20.75
N MET A 37 -11.71 22.71 -20.94
CA MET A 37 -11.97 21.71 -19.92
C MET A 37 -10.73 20.89 -19.54
N VAL A 38 -9.80 20.68 -20.49
CA VAL A 38 -8.53 19.99 -20.23
C VAL A 38 -7.63 20.84 -19.32
N GLU A 39 -7.54 22.15 -19.59
CA GLU A 39 -6.76 23.09 -18.77
C GLU A 39 -7.34 23.17 -17.35
N ASN A 40 -8.67 23.34 -17.23
CA ASN A 40 -9.33 23.39 -15.93
C ASN A 40 -9.11 22.11 -15.10
N VAL A 41 -9.15 20.93 -15.72
CA VAL A 41 -8.84 19.68 -15.02
C VAL A 41 -7.36 19.60 -14.66
N LEU A 42 -6.47 20.03 -15.56
CA LEU A 42 -5.03 20.02 -15.32
C LEU A 42 -4.63 20.92 -14.13
N ASP A 43 -5.25 22.09 -14.00
CA ASP A 43 -5.01 23.04 -12.89
C ASP A 43 -5.45 22.49 -11.53
N ILE A 44 -6.42 21.56 -11.53
CA ILE A 44 -6.84 20.87 -10.30
C ILE A 44 -5.86 19.75 -9.92
N LEU A 45 -5.17 19.15 -10.89
CA LEU A 45 -4.27 18.03 -10.63
C LEU A 45 -2.99 18.48 -9.91
N PRO A 46 -2.37 17.62 -9.07
CA PRO A 46 -1.16 17.98 -8.32
C PRO A 46 0.11 18.23 -9.15
N GLY A 47 0.09 18.03 -10.47
CA GLY A 47 1.26 18.25 -11.35
C GLY A 47 2.46 17.31 -11.18
N VAL A 48 2.37 16.27 -10.35
CA VAL A 48 3.52 15.40 -9.97
C VAL A 48 4.03 14.50 -11.11
N ASN A 49 3.21 14.22 -12.12
CA ASN A 49 3.57 13.35 -13.26
C ASN A 49 4.18 12.00 -12.80
N CYS A 50 3.51 11.30 -11.88
CA CYS A 50 3.98 10.03 -11.32
C CYS A 50 3.57 8.79 -12.15
N GLY A 51 2.65 8.96 -13.12
CA GLY A 51 2.12 7.86 -13.93
C GLY A 51 1.27 6.84 -13.18
N GLY A 52 0.91 7.09 -11.92
CA GLY A 52 0.14 6.16 -11.10
C GLY A 52 -1.26 5.85 -11.63
N CYS A 53 -1.87 6.78 -12.36
CA CYS A 53 -3.17 6.61 -13.00
C CYS A 53 -3.12 5.85 -14.34
N GLY A 54 -1.94 5.40 -14.80
CA GLY A 54 -1.77 4.71 -16.09
C GLY A 54 -1.56 5.63 -17.30
N TYR A 55 -1.48 6.95 -17.09
CA TYR A 55 -1.23 7.94 -18.15
C TYR A 55 0.21 8.49 -18.06
N ALA A 56 0.75 8.93 -19.20
CA ALA A 56 2.13 9.46 -19.30
C ALA A 56 2.40 10.67 -18.38
N GLY A 57 1.37 11.40 -17.96
CA GLY A 57 1.47 12.54 -17.07
C GLY A 57 0.11 13.16 -16.74
N CYS A 58 0.12 14.21 -15.91
CA CYS A 58 -1.08 14.92 -15.49
C CYS A 58 -1.85 15.50 -16.68
N ALA A 59 -1.16 16.09 -17.67
CA ALA A 59 -1.80 16.62 -18.88
C ALA A 59 -2.50 15.53 -19.71
N ALA A 60 -1.88 14.35 -19.85
CA ALA A 60 -2.48 13.22 -20.56
C ALA A 60 -3.72 12.68 -19.83
N TYR A 61 -3.67 12.61 -18.49
CA TYR A 61 -4.81 12.21 -17.68
C TYR A 61 -5.94 13.25 -17.73
N ALA A 62 -5.63 14.54 -17.60
CA ALA A 62 -6.60 15.63 -17.71
C ALA A 62 -7.31 15.60 -19.07
N GLY A 63 -6.55 15.39 -20.15
CA GLY A 63 -7.09 15.19 -21.48
C GLY A 63 -8.07 14.02 -21.54
N ALA A 64 -7.70 12.88 -20.97
CA ALA A 64 -8.54 11.69 -20.96
C ALA A 64 -9.83 11.86 -20.14
N VAL A 65 -9.76 12.52 -18.98
CA VAL A 65 -10.93 12.83 -18.15
C VAL A 65 -11.88 13.78 -18.89
N ALA A 66 -11.36 14.86 -19.45
CA ALA A 66 -12.18 15.89 -20.09
C ALA A 66 -12.76 15.49 -21.45
N THR A 67 -12.10 14.59 -22.19
CA THR A 67 -12.50 14.27 -23.58
C THR A 67 -12.95 12.83 -23.80
N LYS A 68 -12.45 11.87 -23.01
CA LYS A 68 -12.72 10.45 -23.21
C LYS A 68 -13.66 9.87 -22.13
N GLY A 69 -14.15 10.69 -21.22
CA GLY A 69 -15.07 10.26 -20.15
C GLY A 69 -14.42 9.32 -19.13
N ILE A 70 -13.09 9.39 -18.97
CA ILE A 70 -12.37 8.57 -18.00
C ILE A 70 -12.67 9.06 -16.58
N SER A 71 -12.74 8.12 -15.63
CA SER A 71 -13.01 8.42 -14.23
C SER A 71 -12.05 9.46 -13.64
N SER A 72 -12.61 10.40 -12.87
CA SER A 72 -11.88 11.40 -12.07
C SER A 72 -11.19 10.81 -10.84
N THR A 73 -11.44 9.54 -10.51
CA THR A 73 -10.96 8.87 -9.30
C THR A 73 -9.55 8.30 -9.36
N LEU A 74 -8.86 8.40 -10.51
CA LEU A 74 -7.60 7.69 -10.74
C LEU A 74 -6.38 8.46 -10.20
N CYS A 75 -6.52 9.73 -9.81
CA CYS A 75 -5.42 10.52 -9.26
C CYS A 75 -5.17 10.20 -7.78
N ALA A 76 -4.46 9.11 -7.49
CA ALA A 76 -4.15 8.73 -6.11
C ALA A 76 -3.44 9.84 -5.30
N PRO A 77 -2.44 10.58 -5.83
CA PRO A 77 -1.82 11.70 -5.11
C PRO A 77 -2.73 12.90 -4.87
N GLY A 78 -3.77 13.08 -5.70
CA GLY A 78 -4.75 14.14 -5.52
C GLY A 78 -5.78 13.82 -4.45
N GLY A 79 -5.96 12.54 -4.14
CA GLY A 79 -6.93 12.07 -3.16
C GLY A 79 -8.36 12.53 -3.44
N GLN A 80 -9.19 12.47 -2.40
CA GLN A 80 -10.61 12.80 -2.50
C GLN A 80 -10.86 14.27 -2.88
N ASP A 81 -9.96 15.19 -2.52
CA ASP A 81 -10.08 16.62 -2.82
C ASP A 81 -10.05 16.88 -4.32
N VAL A 82 -9.13 16.23 -5.04
CA VAL A 82 -9.05 16.33 -6.50
C VAL A 82 -10.28 15.69 -7.15
N VAL A 83 -10.73 14.53 -6.66
CA VAL A 83 -11.96 13.88 -7.15
C VAL A 83 -13.16 14.82 -7.00
N GLN A 84 -13.33 15.44 -5.83
CA GLN A 84 -14.43 16.37 -5.57
C GLN A 84 -14.41 17.58 -6.50
N LYS A 85 -13.24 18.21 -6.67
CA LYS A 85 -13.08 19.38 -7.54
C LYS A 85 -13.35 19.03 -9.01
N ILE A 86 -12.80 17.92 -9.50
CA ILE A 86 -13.03 17.46 -10.88
C ILE A 86 -14.49 17.04 -11.08
N SER A 87 -15.08 16.22 -10.19
CA SER A 87 -16.48 15.80 -10.33
C SER A 87 -17.44 16.99 -10.31
N LYS A 88 -17.19 17.99 -9.47
CA LYS A 88 -17.96 19.25 -9.47
C LYS A 88 -17.82 20.01 -10.80
N LEU A 89 -16.62 20.06 -11.37
CA LEU A 89 -16.37 20.67 -12.69
C LEU A 89 -17.09 19.93 -13.82
N LEU A 90 -17.17 18.60 -13.74
CA LEU A 90 -17.81 17.73 -14.73
C LEU A 90 -19.33 17.58 -14.52
N GLY A 91 -19.88 18.08 -13.42
CA GLY A 91 -21.29 17.86 -13.04
C GLY A 91 -21.62 16.42 -12.66
N LEU A 92 -20.63 15.65 -12.18
CA LEU A 92 -20.77 14.26 -11.77
C LEU A 92 -20.95 14.14 -10.25
N GLU A 93 -21.62 13.07 -9.81
CA GLU A 93 -21.71 12.74 -8.40
C GLU A 93 -20.33 12.38 -7.83
N VAL A 94 -20.08 12.81 -6.59
CA VAL A 94 -18.83 12.54 -5.88
C VAL A 94 -18.90 11.16 -5.24
N ILE A 95 -18.15 10.21 -5.79
CA ILE A 95 -17.93 8.91 -5.14
C ILE A 95 -16.80 9.06 -4.13
N SER A 96 -17.06 8.68 -2.88
CA SER A 96 -16.05 8.57 -1.82
C SER A 96 -15.07 7.45 -2.17
N THR A 97 -13.79 7.78 -2.27
CA THR A 97 -12.72 6.79 -2.44
C THR A 97 -12.05 6.49 -1.11
N VAL A 98 -11.77 5.22 -0.85
CA VAL A 98 -11.02 4.79 0.33
C VAL A 98 -9.54 5.09 0.09
N LYS A 99 -8.91 5.84 1.01
CA LYS A 99 -7.46 6.09 0.98
C LYS A 99 -6.75 4.73 1.01
N LYS A 100 -5.84 4.51 0.07
CA LYS A 100 -4.96 3.33 0.02
C LYS A 100 -3.53 3.71 0.41
N VAL A 101 -2.76 2.73 0.85
CA VAL A 101 -1.35 2.84 1.22
C VAL A 101 -0.60 1.63 0.69
N ALA A 102 0.71 1.76 0.45
CA ALA A 102 1.55 0.63 0.04
C ALA A 102 1.87 -0.30 1.21
N TYR A 103 1.82 -1.61 0.97
CA TYR A 103 2.16 -2.65 1.94
C TYR A 103 3.20 -3.59 1.34
N LEU A 104 4.23 -3.94 2.12
CA LEU A 104 5.26 -4.88 1.72
C LEU A 104 4.91 -6.30 2.21
N HIS A 105 4.62 -7.22 1.29
CA HIS A 105 4.33 -8.64 1.55
C HIS A 105 5.61 -9.46 1.81
N CYS A 106 6.54 -8.93 2.61
CA CYS A 106 7.75 -9.63 3.03
C CYS A 106 8.25 -9.13 4.39
N ALA A 107 8.25 -10.00 5.38
CA ALA A 107 8.88 -9.79 6.69
C ALA A 107 10.26 -10.47 6.82
N GLY A 108 10.77 -11.07 5.74
CA GLY A 108 12.01 -11.85 5.73
C GLY A 108 13.27 -10.98 5.69
N SER A 109 13.55 -10.28 6.79
CA SER A 109 14.77 -9.49 7.02
C SER A 109 16.05 -10.32 6.94
N ARG A 110 17.21 -9.66 6.97
CA ARG A 110 18.54 -10.31 6.85
C ARG A 110 18.79 -11.39 7.92
N ASP A 111 18.27 -11.22 9.12
CA ASP A 111 18.35 -12.17 10.24
C ASP A 111 17.34 -13.32 10.12
N LYS A 112 16.20 -13.10 9.44
CA LYS A 112 15.10 -14.06 9.35
C LYS A 112 15.15 -14.94 8.11
N ALA A 113 15.65 -14.43 6.99
CA ALA A 113 15.69 -15.12 5.71
C ALA A 113 17.11 -15.20 5.17
N LYS A 114 17.59 -16.44 4.98
CA LYS A 114 18.95 -16.75 4.54
C LYS A 114 19.20 -16.29 3.10
N ASP A 115 20.46 -16.02 2.80
CA ASP A 115 20.96 -15.82 1.45
C ASP A 115 21.62 -17.11 0.92
N LYS A 116 21.48 -17.37 -0.37
CA LYS A 116 22.09 -18.52 -1.08
C LYS A 116 23.49 -18.20 -1.63
N TYR A 117 23.81 -16.93 -1.81
CA TYR A 117 25.14 -16.43 -2.19
C TYR A 117 25.28 -14.96 -1.81
N ILE A 118 26.50 -14.41 -1.89
CA ILE A 118 26.75 -12.97 -1.70
C ILE A 118 26.73 -12.29 -3.07
N TYR A 119 25.89 -11.27 -3.24
CA TYR A 119 25.80 -10.52 -4.48
C TYR A 119 26.88 -9.44 -4.55
N TYR A 120 27.74 -9.53 -5.56
CA TYR A 120 28.71 -8.50 -5.91
C TYR A 120 28.29 -7.90 -7.25
N GLY A 121 27.59 -6.76 -7.22
CA GLY A 121 27.08 -6.08 -8.39
C GLY A 121 26.49 -4.72 -8.06
N ILE A 122 25.76 -4.14 -9.00
CA ILE A 122 25.07 -2.87 -8.79
C ILE A 122 23.92 -3.11 -7.82
N GLU A 123 23.87 -2.35 -6.72
CA GLU A 123 22.80 -2.41 -5.72
C GLU A 123 21.46 -1.95 -6.31
N ASN A 124 20.81 -2.86 -7.02
CA ASN A 124 19.56 -2.66 -7.71
C ASN A 124 18.79 -3.99 -7.74
N CYS A 125 17.53 -3.97 -7.32
CA CYS A 125 16.73 -5.19 -7.21
C CYS A 125 16.51 -5.84 -8.58
N GLN A 126 16.28 -5.06 -9.64
CA GLN A 126 16.09 -5.60 -10.99
C GLN A 126 17.35 -6.32 -11.48
N MET A 127 18.54 -5.75 -11.28
CA MET A 127 19.80 -6.36 -11.67
C MET A 127 20.11 -7.62 -10.85
N ALA A 128 19.90 -7.56 -9.54
CA ALA A 128 20.09 -8.73 -8.68
C ALA A 128 19.13 -9.86 -9.06
N ALA A 129 17.87 -9.55 -9.40
CA ALA A 129 16.87 -10.55 -9.79
C ALA A 129 17.24 -11.32 -11.07
N LEU A 130 18.03 -10.74 -11.99
CA LEU A 130 18.50 -11.44 -13.19
C LEU A 130 19.47 -12.59 -12.87
N LEU A 131 20.17 -12.52 -11.74
CA LEU A 131 21.08 -13.58 -11.31
C LEU A 131 20.30 -14.63 -10.49
N GLY A 132 19.61 -15.55 -11.17
CA GLY A 132 18.92 -16.65 -10.49
C GLY A 132 17.86 -16.21 -9.48
N GLY A 133 17.18 -15.09 -9.76
CA GLY A 133 16.15 -14.53 -8.89
C GLY A 133 16.69 -13.69 -7.73
N GLY A 134 17.99 -13.44 -7.62
CA GLY A 134 18.59 -12.67 -6.54
C GLY A 134 19.18 -13.55 -5.43
N GLN A 135 19.90 -12.90 -4.53
CA GLN A 135 20.77 -13.53 -3.54
C GLN A 135 20.03 -14.20 -2.40
N LYS A 136 18.78 -13.80 -2.14
CA LYS A 136 17.97 -14.37 -1.09
C LYS A 136 17.63 -15.83 -1.44
N ALA A 137 17.73 -16.73 -0.46
CA ALA A 137 17.40 -18.14 -0.64
C ALA A 137 15.90 -18.37 -0.88
N CYS A 138 15.05 -17.44 -0.42
CA CYS A 138 13.64 -17.40 -0.77
C CYS A 138 13.45 -16.68 -2.12
N ASP A 139 12.93 -17.41 -3.12
CA ASP A 139 12.75 -16.87 -4.48
C ASP A 139 11.64 -15.80 -4.57
N TYR A 140 10.81 -15.66 -3.55
CA TYR A 140 9.73 -14.66 -3.48
C TYR A 140 10.12 -13.43 -2.66
N GLY A 141 11.17 -13.51 -1.85
CA GLY A 141 11.47 -12.50 -0.81
C GLY A 141 12.06 -11.19 -1.33
N CYS A 142 11.98 -10.15 -0.51
CA CYS A 142 12.59 -8.86 -0.81
C CYS A 142 14.11 -8.99 -0.92
N LEU A 143 14.70 -8.39 -1.95
CA LEU A 143 16.16 -8.43 -2.18
C LEU A 143 16.91 -7.33 -1.41
N GLY A 144 16.21 -6.30 -0.92
CA GLY A 144 16.80 -5.30 -0.03
C GLY A 144 17.69 -4.23 -0.70
N PHE A 145 17.64 -4.05 -2.03
CA PHE A 145 18.45 -3.05 -2.75
C PHE A 145 17.71 -1.73 -3.07
N GLY A 146 16.50 -1.52 -2.54
CA GLY A 146 15.92 -0.18 -2.48
C GLY A 146 15.33 0.42 -3.77
N ASP A 147 15.13 -0.32 -4.86
CA ASP A 147 14.49 0.21 -6.08
C ASP A 147 13.14 0.92 -5.81
N CYS A 148 12.36 0.37 -4.88
CA CYS A 148 11.09 0.97 -4.42
C CYS A 148 11.26 2.32 -3.70
N VAL A 149 12.36 2.48 -2.96
CA VAL A 149 12.74 3.74 -2.30
C VAL A 149 13.16 4.75 -3.35
N ASN A 150 14.03 4.35 -4.27
CA ASN A 150 14.57 5.21 -5.33
C ASN A 150 13.50 5.77 -6.28
N VAL A 151 12.43 5.00 -6.55
CA VAL A 151 11.32 5.46 -7.43
C VAL A 151 10.29 6.33 -6.69
N CYS A 152 10.34 6.39 -5.36
CA CYS A 152 9.33 7.09 -4.56
C CYS A 152 9.53 8.61 -4.61
N LYS A 153 8.68 9.31 -5.37
CA LYS A 153 8.71 10.79 -5.47
C LYS A 153 8.13 11.52 -4.24
N PHE A 154 7.64 10.79 -3.24
CA PHE A 154 6.91 11.34 -2.10
C PHE A 154 7.64 11.15 -0.77
N ASP A 155 8.88 10.62 -0.80
CA ASP A 155 9.66 10.32 0.40
C ASP A 155 8.90 9.39 1.38
N ALA A 156 8.01 8.55 0.84
CA ALA A 156 7.16 7.67 1.62
C ALA A 156 7.78 6.29 1.90
N LEU A 157 9.01 6.04 1.43
CA LEU A 157 9.68 4.74 1.52
C LEU A 157 11.14 4.98 1.92
N HIS A 158 11.63 4.22 2.89
CA HIS A 158 13.04 4.22 3.30
C HIS A 158 13.50 2.79 3.60
N MET A 159 14.80 2.52 3.51
CA MET A 159 15.36 1.22 3.89
C MET A 159 15.60 1.18 5.40
N SER A 160 15.11 0.14 6.07
CA SER A 160 15.45 -0.13 7.47
C SER A 160 16.85 -0.76 7.60
N GLU A 161 17.39 -0.75 8.82
CA GLU A 161 18.63 -1.44 9.18
C GLU A 161 18.56 -2.95 8.89
N ASP A 162 17.36 -3.53 9.00
CA ASP A 162 17.06 -4.94 8.73
C ASP A 162 17.10 -5.31 7.24
N GLY A 163 17.29 -4.32 6.35
CA GLY A 163 17.38 -4.48 4.91
C GLY A 163 16.02 -4.62 4.20
N LEU A 164 14.93 -4.20 4.84
CA LEU A 164 13.60 -4.16 4.25
C LEU A 164 13.12 -2.72 4.06
N PRO A 165 12.35 -2.42 3.00
CA PRO A 165 11.75 -1.11 2.84
C PRO A 165 10.58 -0.92 3.82
N VAL A 166 10.52 0.24 4.47
CA VAL A 166 9.47 0.65 5.39
C VAL A 166 8.68 1.79 4.76
N VAL A 167 7.35 1.69 4.83
CA VAL A 167 6.43 2.67 4.26
C VAL A 167 6.01 3.67 5.33
N ASP A 168 6.26 4.96 5.07
CA ASP A 168 5.62 6.06 5.78
C ASP A 168 4.19 6.23 5.23
N ARG A 169 3.21 5.89 6.06
CA ARG A 169 1.78 5.85 5.69
C ARG A 169 1.16 7.24 5.56
N GLU A 170 1.74 8.24 6.21
CA GLU A 170 1.26 9.62 6.14
C GLU A 170 1.67 10.25 4.81
N LYS A 171 2.89 9.96 4.35
CA LYS A 171 3.41 10.45 3.06
C LYS A 171 2.98 9.61 1.85
N CYS A 172 2.59 8.36 2.06
CA CYS A 172 2.22 7.47 0.96
C CYS A 172 0.96 7.96 0.24
N THR A 173 1.08 8.16 -1.07
CA THR A 173 -0.02 8.60 -1.95
C THR A 173 -0.66 7.47 -2.74
N ALA A 174 -0.28 6.21 -2.50
CA ALA A 174 -0.71 5.05 -3.26
C ALA A 174 -0.56 5.19 -4.79
N CYS A 175 0.49 5.88 -5.28
CA CYS A 175 0.74 6.03 -6.71
C CYS A 175 1.19 4.73 -7.43
N GLY A 176 1.47 3.66 -6.69
CA GLY A 176 1.84 2.34 -7.21
C GLY A 176 3.24 2.26 -7.84
N ALA A 177 4.11 3.27 -7.68
CA ALA A 177 5.45 3.23 -8.24
C ALA A 177 6.28 2.05 -7.68
N CYS A 178 6.17 1.77 -6.37
CA CYS A 178 6.80 0.63 -5.72
C CYS A 178 6.28 -0.73 -6.23
N VAL A 179 4.97 -0.81 -6.55
CA VAL A 179 4.32 -2.00 -7.12
C VAL A 179 4.91 -2.32 -8.49
N ARG A 180 5.03 -1.30 -9.35
CA ARG A 180 5.53 -1.47 -10.72
C ARG A 180 7.03 -1.77 -10.79
N ILE A 181 7.85 -1.15 -9.94
CA ILE A 181 9.31 -1.30 -10.02
C ILE A 181 9.79 -2.62 -9.40
N CYS A 182 9.06 -3.19 -8.44
CA CYS A 182 9.50 -4.36 -7.68
C CYS A 182 9.55 -5.62 -8.57
N PRO A 183 10.73 -6.20 -8.85
CA PRO A 183 10.85 -7.40 -9.69
C PRO A 183 10.31 -8.67 -9.01
N LYS A 184 9.96 -8.57 -7.73
CA LYS A 184 9.38 -9.65 -6.92
C LYS A 184 7.89 -9.48 -6.66
N HIS A 185 7.27 -8.40 -7.15
CA HIS A 185 5.85 -8.11 -6.98
C HIS A 185 5.37 -8.18 -5.51
N LEU A 186 6.16 -7.59 -4.60
CA LEU A 186 5.94 -7.66 -3.16
C LEU A 186 5.11 -6.51 -2.59
N PHE A 187 4.84 -5.49 -3.38
CA PHE A 187 4.06 -4.35 -2.94
C PHE A 187 2.64 -4.45 -3.46
N ASP A 188 1.67 -4.24 -2.57
CA ASP A 188 0.26 -4.03 -2.91
C ASP A 188 -0.26 -2.72 -2.31
N LEU A 189 -1.36 -2.21 -2.88
CA LEU A 189 -2.06 -1.03 -2.40
C LEU A 189 -3.34 -1.46 -1.67
N LEU A 190 -3.31 -1.43 -0.35
CA LEU A 190 -4.43 -1.82 0.49
C LEU A 190 -5.10 -0.59 1.11
N PRO A 191 -6.38 -0.66 1.49
CA PRO A 191 -7.04 0.39 2.27
C PRO A 191 -6.24 0.78 3.53
N ASP A 192 -6.15 2.08 3.84
CA ASP A 192 -5.40 2.60 5.00
C ASP A 192 -5.99 2.12 6.34
N ILE A 193 -7.23 1.64 6.34
CA ILE A 193 -7.88 1.02 7.51
C ILE A 193 -7.31 -0.36 7.86
N VAL A 194 -6.55 -0.99 6.97
CA VAL A 194 -5.96 -2.32 7.20
C VAL A 194 -4.86 -2.21 8.23
N THR A 195 -5.09 -2.78 9.42
CA THR A 195 -4.13 -2.78 10.52
C THR A 195 -3.29 -4.05 10.60
N ILE A 196 -3.82 -5.18 10.14
CA ILE A 196 -3.11 -6.47 10.10
C ILE A 196 -3.08 -6.93 8.65
N TYR A 197 -1.93 -7.42 8.20
CA TYR A 197 -1.79 -7.96 6.85
C TYR A 197 -0.76 -9.09 6.82
N LEU A 198 -0.86 -9.95 5.79
CA LEU A 198 0.09 -11.04 5.58
C LEU A 198 1.39 -10.51 4.96
N ALA A 199 2.50 -10.55 5.67
CA ALA A 199 3.81 -10.10 5.21
C ALA A 199 4.63 -11.23 4.57
N CYS A 200 4.02 -11.98 3.64
CA CYS A 200 4.68 -13.06 2.93
C CYS A 200 4.03 -13.29 1.55
N SER A 201 4.85 -13.56 0.53
CA SER A 201 4.41 -13.93 -0.82
C SER A 201 4.91 -15.32 -1.28
N SER A 202 5.47 -16.12 -0.36
CA SER A 202 6.02 -17.43 -0.71
C SER A 202 4.92 -18.46 -0.97
N GLN A 203 4.93 -19.05 -2.16
CA GLN A 203 4.02 -20.14 -2.57
C GLN A 203 4.64 -21.54 -2.36
N ASP A 204 5.88 -21.58 -1.86
CA ASP A 204 6.56 -22.83 -1.55
C ASP A 204 5.89 -23.62 -0.42
N ARG A 205 6.09 -24.94 -0.44
CA ARG A 205 5.64 -25.82 0.65
C ARG A 205 6.32 -25.43 1.96
N GLY A 206 5.59 -25.51 3.07
CA GLY A 206 6.07 -25.07 4.38
C GLY A 206 7.41 -25.65 4.85
N LYS A 207 7.77 -26.88 4.44
CA LYS A 207 9.10 -27.45 4.74
C LYS A 207 10.24 -26.67 4.07
N VAL A 208 10.04 -26.24 2.82
CA VAL A 208 11.00 -25.42 2.07
C VAL A 208 11.09 -24.05 2.72
N VAL A 209 9.94 -23.43 3.00
CA VAL A 209 9.89 -22.10 3.65
C VAL A 209 10.65 -22.09 4.97
N LYS A 210 10.38 -23.05 5.87
CA LYS A 210 11.06 -23.12 7.18
C LYS A 210 12.58 -23.31 7.08
N ASN A 211 13.06 -23.92 6.00
CA ASN A 211 14.50 -24.09 5.80
C ASN A 211 15.20 -22.76 5.45
N VAL A 212 14.50 -21.84 4.80
CA VAL A 212 15.05 -20.58 4.27
C VAL A 212 14.64 -19.33 5.05
N CYS A 213 13.45 -19.31 5.67
CA CYS A 213 12.87 -18.15 6.33
C CYS A 213 12.12 -18.55 7.61
N SER A 214 12.45 -17.91 8.74
CA SER A 214 11.81 -18.17 10.04
C SER A 214 10.39 -17.60 10.16
N VAL A 215 10.05 -16.57 9.38
CA VAL A 215 8.75 -15.88 9.43
C VAL A 215 7.89 -16.06 8.17
N GLY A 216 8.29 -16.95 7.27
CA GLY A 216 7.53 -17.21 6.04
C GLY A 216 6.25 -18.01 6.31
N SER A 217 5.20 -17.72 5.56
CA SER A 217 3.96 -18.49 5.61
C SER A 217 4.22 -19.93 5.18
N ILE A 218 3.72 -20.89 5.96
CA ILE A 218 3.90 -22.32 5.70
C ILE A 218 2.65 -22.99 5.09
N GLY A 219 1.64 -22.19 4.71
CA GLY A 219 0.42 -22.70 4.08
C GLY A 219 -0.44 -23.60 4.96
N CYS A 220 -0.40 -23.45 6.28
CA CYS A 220 -1.09 -24.36 7.22
C CYS A 220 -2.62 -24.21 7.28
N GLY A 221 -3.19 -23.14 6.73
CA GLY A 221 -4.64 -22.89 6.72
C GLY A 221 -5.26 -22.51 8.07
N ILE A 222 -4.48 -22.31 9.14
CA ILE A 222 -5.01 -21.89 10.46
C ILE A 222 -5.76 -20.57 10.35
N CYS A 223 -5.21 -19.60 9.62
CA CYS A 223 -5.84 -18.28 9.41
C CYS A 223 -7.24 -18.38 8.80
N VAL A 224 -7.44 -19.26 7.80
CA VAL A 224 -8.76 -19.52 7.20
C VAL A 224 -9.74 -20.06 8.24
N LYS A 225 -9.30 -20.98 9.10
CA LYS A 225 -10.19 -21.61 10.10
C LYS A 225 -10.60 -20.69 11.24
N VAL A 226 -9.77 -19.71 11.59
CA VAL A 226 -9.97 -18.87 12.78
C VAL A 226 -10.57 -17.51 12.46
N THR A 227 -10.68 -17.16 11.19
CA THR A 227 -11.30 -15.92 10.75
C THR A 227 -12.79 -16.19 10.52
N GLU A 228 -13.66 -15.44 11.18
CA GLU A 228 -15.12 -15.64 11.15
C GLU A 228 -15.79 -15.15 9.85
N SER A 229 -14.99 -14.94 8.80
CA SER A 229 -15.42 -14.45 7.49
C SER A 229 -14.76 -15.26 6.38
N ASP A 230 -15.43 -15.40 5.24
CA ASP A 230 -14.88 -16.03 4.02
C ASP A 230 -13.81 -15.17 3.31
N ALA A 231 -13.28 -14.15 3.99
CA ALA A 231 -12.30 -13.22 3.45
C ALA A 231 -10.90 -13.82 3.24
N ILE A 232 -10.61 -15.02 3.76
CA ILE A 232 -9.32 -15.69 3.55
C ILE A 232 -9.54 -17.00 2.79
N GLU A 233 -8.86 -17.14 1.65
CA GLU A 233 -8.86 -18.34 0.83
C GLU A 233 -7.41 -18.85 0.64
N MET A 234 -7.19 -20.16 0.60
CA MET A 234 -5.85 -20.69 0.27
C MET A 234 -5.68 -20.78 -1.25
N LYS A 235 -4.66 -20.11 -1.80
CA LYS A 235 -4.25 -20.20 -3.22
C LYS A 235 -2.76 -20.50 -3.29
N ASP A 236 -2.38 -21.55 -4.00
CA ASP A 236 -0.97 -21.91 -4.22
C ASP A 236 -0.12 -22.01 -2.94
N ASN A 237 -0.68 -22.63 -1.89
CA ASN A 237 -0.09 -22.73 -0.53
C ASN A 237 0.09 -21.38 0.22
N LEU A 238 -0.48 -20.29 -0.29
CA LEU A 238 -0.46 -18.98 0.35
C LEU A 238 -1.89 -18.50 0.68
N PRO A 239 -2.14 -17.88 1.85
CA PRO A 239 -3.42 -17.23 2.12
C PRO A 239 -3.62 -15.99 1.24
N SER A 240 -4.70 -15.98 0.45
CA SER A 240 -5.23 -14.84 -0.27
C SER A 240 -6.30 -14.18 0.59
N ILE A 241 -6.19 -12.86 0.81
CA ILE A 241 -7.05 -12.12 1.73
C ILE A 241 -7.78 -11.03 0.97
N ASP A 242 -9.10 -11.01 1.06
CA ASP A 242 -9.92 -9.89 0.63
C ASP A 242 -9.94 -8.81 1.73
N TYR A 243 -9.12 -7.78 1.53
CA TYR A 243 -9.05 -6.65 2.46
C TYR A 243 -10.20 -5.65 2.29
N ASP A 244 -10.89 -5.65 1.15
CA ASP A 244 -12.03 -4.75 0.93
C ASP A 244 -13.24 -5.20 1.78
N ALA A 245 -13.35 -6.49 2.09
CA ALA A 245 -14.30 -7.04 3.07
C ALA A 245 -13.99 -6.66 4.53
N SER A 246 -12.88 -5.98 4.81
CA SER A 246 -12.44 -5.54 6.16
C SER A 246 -12.46 -6.66 7.23
N PRO A 247 -11.81 -7.81 7.00
CA PRO A 247 -11.87 -8.93 7.93
C PRO A 247 -11.14 -8.65 9.26
N ASN A 248 -11.64 -9.26 10.33
CA ASN A 248 -10.95 -9.25 11.62
C ASN A 248 -9.83 -10.31 11.62
N LEU A 249 -8.60 -9.85 11.38
CA LEU A 249 -7.41 -10.72 11.29
C LEU A 249 -6.66 -10.89 12.61
N ILE A 250 -7.20 -10.41 13.75
CA ILE A 250 -6.52 -10.48 15.06
C ILE A 250 -6.19 -11.94 15.43
N LEU A 251 -7.14 -12.85 15.22
CA LEU A 251 -6.94 -14.28 15.51
C LEU A 251 -5.97 -14.94 14.53
N ALA A 252 -6.01 -14.54 13.25
CA ALA A 252 -5.10 -15.02 12.23
C ALA A 252 -3.64 -14.64 12.57
N HIS A 253 -3.42 -13.42 13.04
CA HIS A 253 -2.12 -12.97 13.54
C HIS A 253 -1.72 -13.72 14.81
N TYR A 254 -2.56 -13.74 15.83
CA TYR A 254 -2.26 -14.35 17.14
C TYR A 254 -1.95 -15.86 17.04
N LYS A 255 -2.68 -16.60 16.21
CA LYS A 255 -2.50 -18.06 16.05
C LYS A 255 -1.50 -18.44 14.96
N CYS A 256 -0.84 -17.48 14.29
CA CYS A 256 0.12 -17.78 13.24
C CYS A 256 1.41 -18.38 13.83
N PRO A 257 1.75 -19.65 13.55
CA PRO A 257 2.92 -20.30 14.16
C PRO A 257 4.26 -19.71 13.70
N THR A 258 4.27 -18.97 12.59
CA THR A 258 5.46 -18.37 11.98
C THR A 258 5.47 -16.85 12.10
N ASN A 259 4.48 -16.22 12.74
CA ASN A 259 4.37 -14.77 12.83
C ASN A 259 4.47 -14.06 11.47
N SER A 260 3.85 -14.64 10.44
CA SER A 260 3.87 -14.11 9.07
C SER A 260 2.93 -12.93 8.85
N TYR A 261 2.06 -12.63 9.82
CA TYR A 261 1.19 -11.45 9.80
C TYR A 261 1.86 -10.32 10.58
N ILE A 262 1.85 -9.11 10.03
CA ILE A 262 2.30 -7.91 10.72
C ILE A 262 1.08 -7.17 11.25
N ASP A 263 1.16 -6.74 12.50
CA ASP A 263 0.22 -5.83 13.13
C ASP A 263 0.83 -4.44 13.23
N LEU A 264 0.15 -3.46 12.63
CA LEU A 264 0.58 -2.07 12.58
C LEU A 264 0.12 -1.26 13.81
N VAL A 265 -0.73 -1.85 14.67
CA VAL A 265 -1.27 -1.19 15.85
C VAL A 265 -0.42 -1.58 17.06
N PRO A 266 0.43 -0.67 17.58
CA PRO A 266 1.34 -1.00 18.69
C PRO A 266 0.59 -1.28 20.00
N LYS A 267 -0.58 -0.67 20.20
CA LYS A 267 -1.44 -0.88 21.37
C LYS A 267 -2.89 -0.97 20.93
N ARG A 268 -3.48 -2.15 21.08
CA ARG A 268 -4.89 -2.38 20.78
C ARG A 268 -5.78 -2.02 21.96
N SER A 269 -7.02 -1.65 21.64
CA SER A 269 -8.14 -1.69 22.59
C SER A 269 -8.22 -3.06 23.24
N HIS A 270 -8.50 -3.09 24.55
CA HIS A 270 -8.77 -4.31 25.30
C HIS A 270 -10.22 -4.33 25.77
N MET A 271 -10.67 -5.48 26.25
CA MET A 271 -12.00 -5.63 26.83
C MET A 271 -11.90 -5.45 28.34
N ASN A 272 -12.91 -4.84 28.95
CA ASN A 272 -13.09 -4.77 30.40
C ASN A 272 -14.47 -5.31 30.78
N ILE A 273 -14.60 -5.77 32.02
CA ILE A 273 -15.84 -6.31 32.57
C ILE A 273 -16.29 -5.40 33.71
N ASP A 274 -17.57 -5.01 33.74
CA ASP A 274 -18.15 -4.19 34.81
C ASP A 274 -18.82 -5.04 35.91
N THR A 275 -19.47 -4.33 36.84
CA THR A 275 -20.21 -4.90 37.96
C THR A 275 -21.50 -5.62 37.57
N ASN A 276 -21.95 -5.55 36.31
CA ASN A 276 -23.13 -6.29 35.83
C ASN A 276 -22.81 -7.77 35.59
N CYS A 277 -21.54 -8.16 35.55
CA CYS A 277 -21.13 -9.55 35.37
C CYS A 277 -21.70 -10.48 36.46
N LYS A 278 -22.29 -11.60 36.03
CA LYS A 278 -22.83 -12.65 36.90
C LYS A 278 -22.02 -13.96 36.89
N GLY A 279 -20.87 -14.00 36.22
CA GLY A 279 -19.97 -15.15 36.26
C GLY A 279 -20.47 -16.41 35.54
N HIS A 280 -21.02 -16.26 34.32
CA HIS A 280 -21.53 -17.37 33.50
C HIS A 280 -20.45 -18.19 32.75
N GLU A 281 -19.16 -17.83 32.90
CA GLU A 281 -17.99 -18.53 32.30
C GLU A 281 -17.87 -18.57 30.78
N LYS A 282 -18.92 -18.24 30.02
CA LYS A 282 -18.88 -18.17 28.54
C LYS A 282 -17.72 -17.34 27.99
N CYS A 283 -17.39 -16.20 28.62
CA CYS A 283 -16.29 -15.35 28.17
C CYS A 283 -14.92 -16.03 28.33
N VAL A 284 -14.75 -16.86 29.37
CA VAL A 284 -13.51 -17.61 29.65
C VAL A 284 -13.34 -18.72 28.61
N GLU A 285 -14.43 -19.44 28.29
CA GLU A 285 -14.43 -20.53 27.31
C GLU A 285 -14.05 -20.08 25.90
N VAL A 286 -14.54 -18.93 25.45
CA VAL A 286 -14.24 -18.42 24.10
C VAL A 286 -12.92 -17.68 24.00
N CYS A 287 -12.27 -17.34 25.13
CA CYS A 287 -11.05 -16.56 25.11
C CYS A 287 -9.90 -17.40 24.52
N PRO A 288 -9.28 -16.98 23.40
CA PRO A 288 -8.20 -17.73 22.77
C PRO A 288 -6.86 -17.57 23.52
N VAL A 289 -6.78 -16.59 24.43
CA VAL A 289 -5.57 -16.25 25.18
C VAL A 289 -5.64 -16.91 26.55
N LYS A 290 -4.66 -17.76 26.82
CA LYS A 290 -4.57 -18.46 28.10
C LYS A 290 -4.47 -17.48 29.28
N ASP A 291 -5.27 -17.70 30.31
CA ASP A 291 -5.28 -16.94 31.56
C ASP A 291 -5.47 -15.42 31.34
N CYS A 292 -6.16 -15.03 30.26
CA CYS A 292 -6.51 -13.63 29.98
C CYS A 292 -7.75 -13.18 30.74
N ILE A 293 -8.72 -14.08 30.94
CA ILE A 293 -9.93 -13.81 31.73
C ILE A 293 -9.88 -14.72 32.94
N THR A 294 -10.01 -14.14 34.13
CA THR A 294 -9.97 -14.85 35.41
C THR A 294 -11.24 -14.57 36.20
N GLY A 295 -11.69 -15.53 36.99
CA GLY A 295 -12.89 -15.42 37.82
C GLY A 295 -13.49 -16.79 38.11
N GLU A 296 -14.10 -16.94 39.28
CA GLU A 296 -14.80 -18.16 39.67
C GLU A 296 -16.25 -18.13 39.17
N PRO A 297 -16.87 -19.31 38.93
CA PRO A 297 -18.30 -19.40 38.60
C PRO A 297 -19.16 -18.60 39.58
N GLY A 298 -20.08 -17.78 39.05
CA GLY A 298 -20.98 -16.94 39.86
C GLY A 298 -20.34 -15.68 40.48
N LYS A 299 -19.05 -15.41 40.23
CA LYS A 299 -18.36 -14.19 40.65
C LYS A 299 -18.10 -13.27 39.45
N ILE A 300 -17.78 -12.01 39.73
CA ILE A 300 -17.37 -11.06 38.67
C ILE A 300 -16.04 -11.54 38.08
N HIS A 301 -15.99 -11.65 36.76
CA HIS A 301 -14.77 -11.98 36.03
C HIS A 301 -13.95 -10.73 35.76
N HIS A 302 -12.64 -10.90 35.56
CA HIS A 302 -11.68 -9.84 35.29
C HIS A 302 -10.87 -10.17 34.05
N ILE A 303 -10.62 -9.17 33.20
CA ILE A 303 -9.80 -9.31 31.99
C ILE A 303 -8.45 -8.64 32.24
N ASP A 304 -7.35 -9.37 32.03
CA ASP A 304 -6.00 -8.80 32.08
C ASP A 304 -5.73 -7.96 30.81
N PRO A 305 -5.61 -6.62 30.93
CA PRO A 305 -5.41 -5.73 29.79
C PRO A 305 -4.06 -5.98 29.08
N LYS A 306 -3.07 -6.60 29.75
CA LYS A 306 -1.77 -6.90 29.15
C LYS A 306 -1.79 -8.14 28.26
N LYS A 307 -2.74 -9.06 28.49
CA LYS A 307 -2.90 -10.29 27.71
C LYS A 307 -3.99 -10.17 26.66
N CYS A 308 -4.95 -9.29 26.87
CA CYS A 308 -6.06 -9.11 25.94
C CYS A 308 -5.56 -8.66 24.56
N ILE A 309 -5.83 -9.46 23.54
CA ILE A 309 -5.48 -9.16 22.15
C ILE A 309 -6.56 -8.33 21.42
N GLY A 310 -7.64 -7.95 22.11
CA GLY A 310 -8.71 -7.14 21.53
C GLY A 310 -9.58 -7.86 20.48
N CYS A 311 -9.63 -9.21 20.47
CA CYS A 311 -10.34 -9.97 19.43
C CYS A 311 -11.88 -9.83 19.44
N GLY A 312 -12.49 -9.43 20.56
CA GLY A 312 -13.94 -9.22 20.67
C GLY A 312 -14.78 -10.47 20.87
N LEU A 313 -14.21 -11.68 20.85
CA LEU A 313 -14.98 -12.92 20.99
C LEU A 313 -15.81 -12.99 22.30
N CYS A 314 -15.25 -12.52 23.41
CA CYS A 314 -15.95 -12.51 24.69
C CYS A 314 -17.17 -11.57 24.71
N PHE A 315 -17.12 -10.47 23.96
CA PHE A 315 -18.19 -9.46 23.90
C PHE A 315 -19.47 -10.07 23.33
N GLY A 316 -19.37 -10.86 22.25
CA GLY A 316 -20.53 -11.46 21.58
C GLY A 316 -21.26 -12.54 22.39
N VAL A 317 -20.60 -13.16 23.37
CA VAL A 317 -21.16 -14.29 24.12
C VAL A 317 -21.68 -13.93 25.52
N CYS A 318 -21.49 -12.69 25.97
CA CYS A 318 -21.91 -12.25 27.31
C CYS A 318 -23.43 -12.01 27.38
N PRO A 319 -24.20 -12.80 28.16
CA PRO A 319 -25.66 -12.63 28.25
C PRO A 319 -26.05 -11.28 28.87
N GLU A 320 -25.27 -10.83 29.85
CA GLU A 320 -25.50 -9.61 30.62
C GLU A 320 -25.01 -8.34 29.92
N LYS A 321 -24.32 -8.48 28.77
CA LYS A 321 -23.64 -7.37 28.09
C LYS A 321 -22.72 -6.55 29.01
N ALA A 322 -22.11 -7.21 29.99
CA ALA A 322 -21.23 -6.63 31.01
C ALA A 322 -19.80 -6.36 30.50
N ILE A 323 -19.53 -6.58 29.22
CA ILE A 323 -18.19 -6.45 28.60
C ILE A 323 -18.18 -5.25 27.67
N HIS A 324 -17.19 -4.39 27.79
CA HIS A 324 -17.02 -3.18 26.99
C HIS A 324 -15.58 -3.02 26.54
N VAL A 325 -15.42 -2.34 25.41
CA VAL A 325 -14.12 -1.99 24.85
C VAL A 325 -13.53 -0.82 25.64
N VAL A 326 -12.26 -0.92 26.01
CA VAL A 326 -11.49 0.10 26.74
C VAL A 326 -10.15 0.33 26.03
N GLY A 327 -9.83 1.60 25.73
CA GLY A 327 -8.78 1.98 24.78
C GLY A 327 -9.24 1.79 23.32
N ALA A 328 -8.54 2.23 22.29
CA ALA A 328 -7.34 3.04 22.21
C ALA A 328 -7.66 4.54 22.36
#